data_AF-A0A4Q5WBD8-F1
#
_entry.id   AF-A0A4Q5WBD8-F1
#
_cell.length_a   1.000
_cell.length_b   1.000
_cell.length_c   1.000
_cell.angle_alpha   90.00
_cell.angle_beta   90.00
_cell.angle_gamma   90.00
#
_symmetry.space_group_name_H-M   'P 1'
#
loop_
_entity.id
_entity.type
_entity.pdbx_description
1 polymer ?
#
loop_
_entity_poly.entity_id
_entity_poly.type
_entity_poly.pdbx_seq_one_letter_code
_entity_poly.pdbx_strand_id
1 'polypeptide(L)'
;MSKSKGTISKGVDPVLIWLYLLLVGIGITAIFGVTYQEGDPVVSSFFSFKTDYSKQLYFFGISIVLATFILLTDSKFFTATANIWYALGIGLMLLVFPFHSNVKGTESIIRFGGFQFQPAEFCKVCVCLALAKYLSRVDMNFTRTRSQLIAAAIALLPAAMSILQKETGLALVYFSFFIVMYREGLPATILVVGASLAVLVVATLLVEKNTLALLLAAITALVIYIMRRQVRRDRGLLFKVVAIALLCIGIQRFGVPFIFKHVLQRHQVERIYSTIGRDIPVEYMKAGPGEESAESNKKKGAVDYNVKQSKIAIGSGGLLGKGLLRGTQTRFD
;
A
#
# COMPACT_ATOMS: atom_id res chain seq x y z
N MET A 1 34.35 -33.31 -6.07
CA MET A 1 33.24 -33.62 -5.14
C MET A 1 31.99 -32.84 -5.55
N SER A 2 31.19 -33.41 -6.45
CA SER A 2 29.88 -32.85 -6.82
C SER A 2 28.91 -33.16 -5.68
N LYS A 3 28.58 -32.15 -4.86
CA LYS A 3 27.55 -32.30 -3.83
C LYS A 3 26.25 -32.62 -4.56
N SER A 4 25.78 -33.87 -4.38
CA SER A 4 24.40 -34.27 -4.61
C SER A 4 23.49 -33.22 -3.97
N LYS A 5 22.94 -32.32 -4.79
CA LYS A 5 21.90 -31.39 -4.34
C LYS A 5 20.72 -32.28 -3.97
N GLY A 6 20.49 -32.43 -2.66
CA GLY A 6 19.32 -33.11 -2.13
C GLY A 6 18.07 -32.63 -2.87
N THR A 7 17.14 -33.54 -3.11
CA THR A 7 15.95 -33.33 -3.95
C THR A 7 15.15 -32.08 -3.56
N ILE A 8 15.27 -31.63 -2.31
CA ILE A 8 14.66 -30.42 -1.72
C ILE A 8 15.35 -29.12 -2.19
N SER A 9 16.64 -29.15 -2.54
CA SER A 9 17.43 -27.99 -2.99
C SER A 9 17.35 -27.75 -4.51
N LYS A 10 16.72 -28.65 -5.27
CA LYS A 10 16.54 -28.46 -6.72
C LYS A 10 15.46 -27.39 -6.95
N GLY A 11 15.85 -26.22 -7.45
CA GLY A 11 14.95 -25.12 -7.78
C GLY A 11 14.95 -23.95 -6.79
N VAL A 12 15.72 -24.03 -5.69
CA VAL A 12 15.90 -22.91 -4.76
C VAL A 12 16.94 -21.95 -5.33
N ASP A 13 16.58 -20.67 -5.47
CA ASP A 13 17.50 -19.60 -5.85
C ASP A 13 18.26 -19.08 -4.61
N PRO A 14 19.57 -19.39 -4.46
CA PRO A 14 20.35 -18.94 -3.31
C PRO A 14 20.57 -17.43 -3.29
N VAL A 15 20.55 -16.76 -4.44
CA VAL A 15 20.75 -15.31 -4.52
C VAL A 15 19.57 -14.58 -3.87
N LEU A 16 18.34 -15.03 -4.16
CA LEU A 16 17.13 -14.50 -3.53
C LEU A 16 17.17 -14.65 -2.00
N ILE A 17 17.61 -15.81 -1.50
CA ILE A 17 17.72 -16.06 -0.06
C ILE A 17 18.75 -15.12 0.58
N TRP A 18 19.93 -14.97 -0.02
CA TRP A 18 20.95 -14.06 0.50
C TRP A 18 20.49 -12.60 0.50
N LEU A 19 19.82 -12.14 -0.56
CA LEU A 19 19.24 -10.79 -0.61
C LEU A 19 18.17 -10.60 0.47
N TYR A 20 17.30 -11.59 0.68
CA TYR A 20 16.32 -11.57 1.77
C TYR A 20 17.00 -11.47 3.15
N LEU A 21 17.98 -12.33 3.44
CA LEU A 21 18.72 -12.32 4.71
C LEU A 21 19.44 -10.99 4.94
N LEU A 22 20.03 -10.41 3.89
CA LEU A 22 20.67 -9.10 3.95
C LEU A 22 19.67 -8.00 4.30
N LEU A 23 18.50 -7.98 3.64
CA LEU A 23 17.45 -7.00 3.93
C LEU A 23 16.91 -7.13 5.36
N VAL A 24 16.70 -8.35 5.84
CA VAL A 24 16.30 -8.58 7.25
C VAL A 24 17.41 -8.12 8.21
N GLY A 25 18.67 -8.43 7.92
CA GLY A 25 19.82 -8.01 8.72
C GLY A 25 19.92 -6.48 8.82
N ILE A 26 19.75 -5.77 7.71
CA ILE A 26 19.67 -4.30 7.69
C ILE A 26 18.49 -3.83 8.54
N GLY A 27 17.31 -4.44 8.41
CA GLY A 27 16.12 -4.07 9.17
C GLY A 27 16.29 -4.23 10.68
N ILE A 28 16.82 -5.37 11.14
CA ILE A 28 17.09 -5.61 12.57
C ILE A 28 18.14 -4.62 13.10
N THR A 29 19.19 -4.38 12.32
CA THR A 29 20.25 -3.42 12.68
C THR A 29 19.71 -1.99 12.78
N ALA A 30 18.78 -1.60 11.90
CA ALA A 30 18.13 -0.30 11.96
C ALA A 30 17.25 -0.15 13.22
N ILE A 31 16.47 -1.17 13.58
CA ILE A 31 15.67 -1.17 14.81
C ILE A 31 16.58 -1.08 16.04
N PHE A 32 17.64 -1.90 16.06
CA PHE A 32 18.65 -1.85 17.12
C PHE A 32 19.25 -0.44 17.23
N GLY A 33 19.64 0.18 16.12
CA GLY A 33 20.23 1.51 16.09
C GLY A 33 19.33 2.63 16.64
N VAL A 34 18.01 2.46 16.60
CA VAL A 34 17.04 3.46 17.08
C VAL A 34 16.59 3.21 18.52
N THR A 35 16.56 1.95 18.97
CA THR A 35 15.98 1.56 20.26
C THR A 35 17.02 1.22 21.33
N TYR A 36 18.29 1.04 20.95
CA TYR A 36 19.36 0.75 21.88
C TYR A 36 19.67 1.95 22.79
N GLN A 37 19.77 1.70 24.10
CA GLN A 37 20.18 2.69 25.10
C GLN A 37 21.58 2.35 25.62
N GLU A 38 22.41 3.37 25.87
CA GLU A 38 23.75 3.17 26.43
C GLU A 38 23.69 2.58 27.84
N GLY A 39 24.46 1.53 28.08
CA GLY A 39 24.48 0.81 29.36
C GLY A 39 23.77 -0.55 29.33
N ASP A 40 22.98 -0.84 28.29
CA ASP A 40 22.34 -2.14 28.14
C ASP A 40 23.36 -3.21 27.67
N PRO A 41 23.44 -4.37 28.34
CA PRO A 41 24.26 -5.49 27.89
C PRO A 41 23.70 -6.08 26.59
N VAL A 42 24.37 -5.76 25.48
CA VAL A 42 23.92 -6.02 24.09
C VAL A 42 23.43 -7.45 23.90
N VAL A 43 24.26 -8.44 24.24
CA VAL A 43 23.96 -9.86 23.98
C VAL A 43 22.72 -10.34 24.73
N SER A 44 22.63 -10.07 26.04
CA SER A 44 21.46 -10.47 26.83
C SER A 44 20.20 -9.75 26.39
N SER A 45 20.32 -8.50 25.94
CA SER A 45 19.15 -7.73 25.52
C SER A 45 18.55 -8.27 24.21
N PHE A 46 19.34 -8.87 23.32
CA PHE A 46 18.85 -9.58 22.13
C PHE A 46 18.01 -10.82 22.46
N PHE A 47 18.31 -11.52 23.55
CA PHE A 47 17.58 -12.74 23.98
C PHE A 47 16.51 -12.46 25.05
N SER A 48 16.38 -11.22 25.51
CA SER A 48 15.50 -10.87 26.65
C SER A 48 13.99 -10.82 26.32
N PHE A 49 13.60 -10.85 25.04
CA PHE A 49 12.23 -10.64 24.53
C PHE A 49 11.55 -9.31 24.94
N LYS A 50 12.26 -8.42 25.66
CA LYS A 50 11.72 -7.16 26.16
C LYS A 50 11.82 -6.04 25.13
N THR A 51 12.95 -5.96 24.44
CA THR A 51 13.24 -4.90 23.47
C THR A 51 12.62 -5.16 22.10
N ASP A 52 12.38 -4.13 21.30
CA ASP A 52 11.74 -4.29 19.99
C ASP A 52 12.60 -5.08 19.00
N TYR A 53 13.93 -4.88 19.02
CA TYR A 53 14.84 -5.67 18.19
C TYR A 53 14.89 -7.15 18.60
N SER A 54 14.75 -7.46 19.91
CA SER A 54 14.65 -8.86 20.35
C SER A 54 13.40 -9.52 19.79
N LYS A 55 12.22 -8.89 19.94
CA LYS A 55 10.96 -9.39 19.36
C LYS A 55 11.06 -9.61 17.86
N GLN A 56 11.69 -8.67 17.13
CA GLN A 56 11.90 -8.80 15.69
C GLN A 56 12.77 -10.02 15.33
N LEU A 57 13.82 -10.30 16.11
CA LEU A 57 14.66 -11.49 15.94
C LEU A 57 13.86 -12.77 16.16
N TYR A 58 13.00 -12.82 17.18
CA TYR A 58 12.12 -13.97 17.40
C TYR A 58 11.10 -14.15 16.26
N PHE A 59 10.48 -13.06 15.77
CA PHE A 59 9.58 -13.13 14.61
C PHE A 59 10.30 -13.58 13.34
N PHE A 60 11.55 -13.16 13.15
CA PHE A 60 12.39 -13.67 12.08
C PHE A 60 12.65 -15.18 12.21
N GLY A 61 12.96 -15.66 13.41
CA GLY A 61 13.07 -17.11 13.70
C GLY A 61 11.79 -17.88 13.35
N ILE A 62 10.62 -17.37 13.79
CA ILE A 62 9.31 -17.95 13.46
C ILE A 62 9.09 -17.96 11.93
N SER A 63 9.48 -16.89 11.24
CA SER A 63 9.36 -16.80 9.78
C SER A 63 10.19 -17.84 9.04
N ILE A 64 11.39 -18.17 9.53
CA ILE A 64 12.25 -19.22 8.95
C ILE A 64 11.59 -20.59 9.10
N VAL A 65 11.04 -20.89 10.29
CA VAL A 65 10.31 -22.14 10.54
C VAL A 65 9.12 -22.25 9.59
N LEU A 66 8.32 -21.18 9.47
CA LEU A 66 7.18 -21.14 8.56
C LEU A 66 7.59 -21.28 7.09
N ALA A 67 8.64 -20.59 6.66
CA ALA A 67 9.16 -20.67 5.30
C ALA A 67 9.67 -22.07 4.96
N THR A 68 10.31 -22.75 5.93
CA THR A 68 10.76 -24.14 5.78
C THR A 68 9.55 -25.06 5.59
N PHE A 69 8.49 -24.89 6.39
CA PHE A 69 7.27 -25.67 6.24
C PHE A 69 6.60 -25.46 4.87
N ILE A 70 6.54 -24.21 4.39
CA ILE A 70 6.03 -23.88 3.05
C ILE A 70 6.86 -24.56 1.96
N LEU A 71 8.19 -24.55 2.08
CA LEU A 71 9.10 -25.16 1.09
C LEU A 71 8.98 -26.69 1.06
N LEU A 72 8.72 -27.32 2.21
CA LEU A 72 8.50 -28.77 2.31
C LEU A 72 7.11 -29.20 1.82
N THR A 73 6.18 -28.26 1.63
CA THR A 73 4.82 -28.54 1.15
C THR A 73 4.79 -28.66 -0.38
N ASP A 74 4.10 -29.67 -0.91
CA ASP A 74 3.93 -29.83 -2.36
C ASP A 74 3.18 -28.63 -2.97
N SER A 75 3.72 -28.06 -4.05
CA SER A 75 3.07 -27.06 -4.90
C SER A 75 1.61 -27.36 -5.24
N LYS A 76 1.25 -28.63 -5.46
CA LYS A 76 -0.12 -29.04 -5.78
C LYS A 76 -1.09 -28.77 -4.62
N PHE A 77 -0.63 -28.86 -3.37
CA PHE A 77 -1.44 -28.56 -2.19
C PHE A 77 -1.99 -27.13 -2.23
N PHE A 78 -1.15 -26.15 -2.57
CA PHE A 78 -1.56 -24.75 -2.65
C PHE A 78 -2.61 -24.51 -3.73
N THR A 79 -2.46 -25.12 -4.91
CA THR A 79 -3.45 -25.01 -5.99
C THR A 79 -4.77 -25.73 -5.65
N ALA A 80 -4.71 -26.89 -4.99
CA ALA A 80 -5.90 -27.63 -4.60
C ALA A 80 -6.72 -26.85 -3.55
N THR A 81 -6.03 -26.32 -2.53
CA THR A 81 -6.64 -25.67 -1.36
C THR A 81 -6.90 -24.17 -1.53
N ALA A 82 -6.54 -23.53 -2.65
CA ALA A 82 -6.64 -22.07 -2.80
C ALA A 82 -8.03 -21.48 -2.50
N ASN A 83 -9.11 -22.16 -2.88
CA ASN A 83 -10.48 -21.70 -2.59
C ASN A 83 -10.79 -21.74 -1.08
N ILE A 84 -10.24 -22.73 -0.37
CA ILE A 84 -10.37 -22.87 1.09
C ILE A 84 -9.59 -21.74 1.77
N TRP A 85 -8.37 -21.47 1.34
CA TRP A 85 -7.58 -20.34 1.84
C TRP A 85 -8.26 -19.01 1.58
N TYR A 86 -8.87 -18.81 0.42
CA TYR A 86 -9.67 -17.62 0.13
C TYR A 86 -10.84 -17.48 1.10
N ALA A 87 -11.66 -18.53 1.25
CA ALA A 87 -12.79 -18.52 2.18
C ALA A 87 -12.34 -18.26 3.62
N LEU A 88 -11.22 -18.86 4.04
CA LEU A 88 -10.61 -18.61 5.35
C LEU A 88 -10.13 -17.16 5.49
N GLY A 89 -9.49 -16.59 4.47
CA GLY A 89 -9.06 -15.19 4.46
C GLY A 89 -10.23 -14.21 4.55
N ILE A 90 -11.34 -14.48 3.84
CA ILE A 90 -12.58 -13.71 3.97
C ILE A 90 -13.21 -13.90 5.36
N GLY A 91 -13.24 -15.14 5.86
CA GLY A 91 -13.74 -15.45 7.19
C GLY A 91 -12.97 -14.69 8.28
N LEU A 92 -11.64 -14.67 8.20
CA LEU A 92 -10.79 -13.90 9.11
C LEU A 92 -11.06 -12.39 9.01
N MET A 93 -11.29 -11.86 7.80
CA MET A 93 -11.69 -10.45 7.62
C MET A 93 -13.07 -10.17 8.22
N LEU A 94 -14.01 -11.12 8.17
CA LEU A 94 -15.33 -10.99 8.80
C LEU A 94 -15.21 -11.01 10.33
N LEU A 95 -14.32 -11.83 10.90
CA LEU A 95 -14.07 -11.90 12.33
C LEU A 95 -13.50 -10.61 12.92
N VAL A 96 -12.90 -9.74 12.10
CA VAL A 96 -12.46 -8.41 12.54
C VAL A 96 -13.65 -7.59 13.04
N PHE A 97 -14.82 -7.63 12.39
CA PHE A 97 -15.96 -6.78 12.78
C PHE A 97 -16.42 -6.97 14.24
N PRO A 98 -16.52 -8.19 14.79
CA PRO A 98 -16.82 -8.39 16.21
C PRO A 98 -15.61 -8.32 17.15
N PHE A 99 -14.40 -8.66 16.69
CA PHE A 99 -13.22 -8.85 17.57
C PHE A 99 -12.09 -7.85 17.36
N HIS A 100 -12.32 -6.75 16.64
CA HIS A 100 -11.28 -5.75 16.39
C HIS A 100 -10.86 -5.03 17.68
N SER A 101 -9.61 -4.62 17.70
CA SER A 101 -9.09 -3.63 18.65
C SER A 101 -8.90 -2.30 17.93
N ASN A 102 -9.25 -1.20 18.60
CA ASN A 102 -9.03 0.15 18.08
C ASN A 102 -7.57 0.56 18.31
N VAL A 103 -6.78 0.65 17.23
CA VAL A 103 -5.37 1.06 17.29
C VAL A 103 -5.16 2.24 16.36
N LYS A 104 -4.83 3.42 16.91
CA LYS A 104 -4.57 4.65 16.14
C LYS A 104 -5.68 4.99 15.13
N GLY A 105 -6.94 4.77 15.50
CA GLY A 105 -8.12 5.06 14.67
C GLY A 105 -8.44 3.99 13.62
N THR A 106 -7.83 2.82 13.73
CA THR A 106 -8.05 1.70 12.80
C THR A 106 -8.61 0.48 13.51
N GLU A 107 -9.54 -0.22 12.85
CA GLU A 107 -10.36 -1.31 13.39
C GLU A 107 -10.04 -2.62 12.67
N SER A 108 -8.75 -2.97 12.57
CA SER A 108 -8.27 -4.08 11.74
C SER A 108 -7.48 -5.15 12.48
N ILE A 109 -7.03 -4.86 13.71
CA ILE A 109 -6.11 -5.71 14.45
C ILE A 109 -6.87 -6.52 15.48
N ILE A 110 -6.72 -7.84 15.44
CA ILE A 110 -7.20 -8.76 16.46
C ILE A 110 -6.05 -9.01 17.44
N ARG A 111 -6.27 -8.70 18.72
CA ARG A 111 -5.27 -8.87 19.78
C ARG A 111 -5.49 -10.19 20.50
N PHE A 112 -4.48 -11.05 20.46
CA PHE A 112 -4.43 -12.29 21.21
C PHE A 112 -3.37 -12.16 22.31
N GLY A 113 -3.74 -11.53 23.44
CA GLY A 113 -2.82 -11.30 24.55
C GLY A 113 -1.56 -10.53 24.11
N GLY A 114 -0.44 -11.25 23.98
CA GLY A 114 0.85 -10.71 23.54
C GLY A 114 1.07 -10.64 22.01
N PHE A 115 0.16 -11.18 21.20
CA PHE A 115 0.27 -11.19 19.74
C PHE A 115 -0.77 -10.29 19.07
N GLN A 116 -0.35 -9.55 18.06
CA GLN A 116 -1.22 -8.70 17.24
C GLN A 116 -1.33 -9.34 15.85
N PHE A 117 -2.51 -9.84 15.53
CA PHE A 117 -2.77 -10.43 14.23
C PHE A 117 -3.54 -9.45 13.36
N GLN A 118 -3.08 -9.25 12.13
CA GLN A 118 -3.75 -8.42 11.14
C GLN A 118 -4.28 -9.28 9.99
N PRO A 119 -5.58 -9.64 10.00
CA PRO A 119 -6.19 -10.47 8.97
C PRO A 119 -6.00 -9.96 7.53
N ALA A 120 -5.94 -8.64 7.34
CA ALA A 120 -5.76 -8.04 6.02
C ALA A 120 -4.42 -8.42 5.35
N GLU A 121 -3.35 -8.53 6.14
CA GLU A 121 -2.04 -8.97 5.64
C GLU A 121 -2.08 -10.43 5.16
N PHE A 122 -2.68 -11.30 5.97
CA PHE A 122 -2.85 -12.71 5.64
C PHE A 122 -3.77 -12.91 4.43
N CYS A 123 -4.87 -12.16 4.36
CA CYS A 123 -5.87 -12.25 3.29
C CYS A 123 -5.25 -11.94 1.91
N LYS A 124 -4.26 -11.04 1.82
CA LYS A 124 -3.55 -10.78 0.54
C LYS A 124 -2.93 -12.05 -0.03
N VAL A 125 -2.32 -12.90 0.80
CA VAL A 125 -1.75 -14.19 0.37
C VAL A 125 -2.85 -15.13 -0.14
N CYS A 126 -3.99 -15.18 0.55
CA CYS A 126 -5.15 -15.96 0.14
C CYS A 126 -5.71 -15.49 -1.22
N VAL A 127 -5.78 -14.18 -1.45
CA VAL A 127 -6.16 -13.60 -2.74
C VAL A 127 -5.18 -13.99 -3.84
N CYS A 128 -3.85 -13.92 -3.59
CA CYS A 128 -2.84 -14.35 -4.56
C CYS A 128 -3.09 -15.78 -5.04
N LEU A 129 -3.31 -16.70 -4.09
CA LEU A 129 -3.55 -18.13 -4.41
C LEU A 129 -4.87 -18.32 -5.17
N ALA A 130 -5.94 -17.68 -4.73
CA ALA A 130 -7.25 -17.79 -5.35
C ALA A 130 -7.26 -17.22 -6.78
N LEU A 131 -6.65 -16.06 -6.96
CA LEU A 131 -6.53 -15.39 -8.24
C LEU A 131 -5.64 -16.20 -9.19
N ALA A 132 -4.49 -16.69 -8.72
CA ALA A 132 -3.61 -17.55 -9.52
C ALA A 132 -4.34 -18.82 -9.99
N LYS A 133 -5.06 -19.52 -9.10
CA LYS A 133 -5.87 -20.69 -9.45
C LYS A 133 -6.99 -20.35 -10.43
N TYR A 134 -7.63 -19.20 -10.26
CA TYR A 134 -8.72 -18.77 -11.14
C TYR A 134 -8.21 -18.52 -12.55
N LEU A 135 -7.08 -17.81 -12.68
CA LEU A 135 -6.46 -17.44 -13.95
C LEU A 135 -5.82 -18.65 -14.66
N SER A 136 -5.34 -19.65 -13.92
CA SER A 136 -4.68 -20.83 -14.50
C SER A 136 -5.65 -21.93 -14.99
N ARG A 137 -6.96 -21.68 -15.06
CA ARG A 137 -7.94 -22.69 -15.51
C ARG A 137 -7.84 -22.90 -17.03
N VAL A 138 -8.06 -24.13 -17.49
CA VAL A 138 -7.95 -24.48 -18.92
C VAL A 138 -8.98 -23.74 -19.78
N ASP A 139 -10.21 -23.59 -19.30
CA ASP A 139 -11.30 -22.94 -20.04
C ASP A 139 -11.32 -21.40 -19.87
N MET A 140 -10.24 -20.83 -19.35
CA MET A 140 -10.19 -19.43 -18.96
C MET A 140 -9.90 -18.56 -20.18
N ASN A 141 -10.91 -17.82 -20.65
CA ASN A 141 -10.72 -16.74 -21.62
C ASN A 141 -10.86 -15.35 -20.96
N PHE A 142 -9.75 -14.60 -20.85
CA PHE A 142 -9.66 -13.34 -20.09
C PHE A 142 -10.04 -12.12 -20.91
N THR A 143 -10.41 -12.33 -22.18
CA THR A 143 -11.04 -11.31 -23.02
C THR A 143 -12.52 -11.09 -22.67
N ARG A 144 -13.17 -12.07 -22.04
CA ARG A 144 -14.58 -11.99 -21.64
C ARG A 144 -14.72 -11.13 -20.38
N THR A 145 -15.65 -10.18 -20.44
CA THR A 145 -15.97 -9.27 -19.31
C THR A 145 -16.40 -10.02 -18.05
N ARG A 146 -17.12 -11.14 -18.18
CA ARG A 146 -17.50 -11.97 -17.02
C ARG A 146 -16.27 -12.50 -16.27
N SER A 147 -15.25 -12.97 -16.98
CA SER A 147 -14.03 -13.49 -16.37
C SER A 147 -13.25 -12.38 -15.65
N GLN A 148 -13.18 -11.20 -16.28
CA GLN A 148 -12.54 -10.01 -15.70
C GLN A 148 -13.27 -9.55 -14.44
N LEU A 149 -14.61 -9.54 -14.44
CA LEU A 149 -15.41 -9.16 -13.28
C LEU A 149 -15.25 -10.13 -12.12
N ILE A 150 -15.16 -11.43 -12.37
CA ILE A 150 -14.92 -12.42 -11.31
C ILE A 150 -13.51 -12.24 -10.71
N ALA A 151 -12.48 -12.07 -11.54
CA ALA A 151 -11.12 -11.81 -11.07
C ALA A 151 -11.04 -10.49 -10.28
N ALA A 152 -11.69 -9.44 -10.76
CA ALA A 152 -11.80 -8.17 -10.06
C ALA A 152 -12.55 -8.33 -8.73
N ALA A 153 -13.62 -9.13 -8.67
CA ALA A 153 -14.34 -9.40 -7.43
C ALA A 153 -13.49 -10.14 -6.40
N ILE A 154 -12.68 -11.12 -6.83
CA ILE A 154 -11.72 -11.83 -5.95
C ILE A 154 -10.71 -10.86 -5.32
N ALA A 155 -10.23 -9.87 -6.09
CA ALA A 155 -9.27 -8.89 -5.58
C ALA A 155 -9.92 -7.75 -4.77
N LEU A 156 -11.06 -7.24 -5.21
CA LEU A 156 -11.72 -6.05 -4.65
C LEU A 156 -12.59 -6.35 -3.44
N LEU A 157 -13.08 -7.57 -3.26
CA LEU A 157 -13.92 -7.91 -2.11
C LEU A 157 -13.18 -7.73 -0.78
N PRO A 158 -11.95 -8.25 -0.59
CA PRO A 158 -11.13 -7.94 0.58
C PRO A 158 -10.74 -6.47 0.69
N ALA A 159 -10.55 -5.78 -0.44
CA ALA A 159 -10.24 -4.35 -0.45
C ALA A 159 -11.42 -3.53 0.13
N ALA A 160 -12.65 -3.87 -0.27
CA ALA A 160 -13.86 -3.25 0.27
C ALA A 160 -14.00 -3.50 1.78
N MET A 161 -13.73 -4.73 2.23
CA MET A 161 -13.72 -5.05 3.67
C MET A 161 -12.65 -4.26 4.43
N SER A 162 -11.46 -4.08 3.84
CA SER A 162 -10.38 -3.30 4.44
C SER A 162 -10.78 -1.82 4.59
N ILE A 163 -11.49 -1.25 3.61
CA ILE A 163 -12.04 0.12 3.71
C ILE A 163 -13.06 0.21 4.84
N LEU A 164 -13.95 -0.78 4.98
CA LEU A 164 -14.93 -0.84 6.07
C LEU A 164 -14.26 -0.93 7.46
N GLN A 165 -13.10 -1.59 7.55
CA GLN A 165 -12.26 -1.67 8.75
C GLN A 165 -11.37 -0.43 8.97
N LYS A 166 -11.57 0.64 8.19
CA LYS A 166 -10.82 1.90 8.21
C LYS A 166 -9.33 1.74 7.82
N GLU A 167 -8.96 0.65 7.14
CA GLU A 167 -7.62 0.36 6.59
C GLU A 167 -7.52 0.73 5.10
N THR A 168 -7.66 2.01 4.79
CA THR A 168 -7.62 2.48 3.38
C THR A 168 -6.25 2.26 2.73
N GLY A 169 -5.16 2.30 3.50
CA GLY A 169 -3.81 2.02 2.99
C GLY A 169 -3.64 0.58 2.51
N LEU A 170 -4.15 -0.40 3.27
CA LEU A 170 -4.09 -1.81 2.88
C LEU A 170 -5.03 -2.13 1.73
N ALA A 171 -6.19 -1.45 1.68
CA ALA A 171 -7.11 -1.55 0.55
C ALA A 171 -6.42 -1.15 -0.77
N LEU A 172 -5.56 -0.12 -0.75
CA LEU A 172 -4.83 0.34 -1.93
C LEU A 172 -3.90 -0.75 -2.50
N VAL A 173 -3.30 -1.58 -1.63
CA VAL A 173 -2.37 -2.64 -2.05
C VAL A 173 -3.07 -3.68 -2.94
N TYR A 174 -4.36 -3.95 -2.74
CA TYR A 174 -5.12 -4.86 -3.59
C TYR A 174 -5.23 -4.40 -5.05
N PHE A 175 -5.06 -3.09 -5.34
CA PHE A 175 -5.03 -2.62 -6.72
C PHE A 175 -3.79 -3.10 -7.50
N SER A 176 -2.72 -3.54 -6.80
CA SER A 176 -1.57 -4.15 -7.46
C SER A 176 -1.91 -5.43 -8.23
N PHE A 177 -2.99 -6.14 -7.85
CA PHE A 177 -3.47 -7.33 -8.57
C PHE A 177 -3.96 -7.04 -9.98
N PHE A 178 -4.34 -5.79 -10.30
CA PHE A 178 -4.67 -5.41 -11.67
C PHE A 178 -3.47 -5.49 -12.62
N ILE A 179 -2.24 -5.34 -12.11
CA ILE A 179 -1.02 -5.54 -12.89
C ILE A 179 -0.87 -7.02 -13.27
N VAL A 180 -1.17 -7.93 -12.33
CA VAL A 180 -1.14 -9.37 -12.58
C VAL A 180 -2.24 -9.75 -13.58
N MET A 181 -3.45 -9.22 -13.42
CA MET A 181 -4.55 -9.44 -14.37
C MET A 181 -4.23 -8.90 -15.78
N TYR A 182 -3.50 -7.79 -15.88
CA TYR A 182 -3.04 -7.25 -17.16
C TYR A 182 -2.11 -8.19 -17.91
N ARG A 183 -1.20 -8.87 -17.18
CA ARG A 183 -0.35 -9.90 -17.77
C ARG A 183 -1.17 -11.04 -18.41
N GLU A 184 -2.30 -11.41 -17.81
CA GLU A 184 -3.20 -12.46 -18.32
C GLU A 184 -4.19 -11.97 -19.39
N GLY A 185 -4.16 -10.68 -19.75
CA GLY A 185 -4.96 -10.13 -20.85
C GLY A 185 -6.02 -9.10 -20.47
N LEU A 186 -5.96 -8.51 -19.26
CA LEU A 186 -6.82 -7.36 -18.93
C LEU A 186 -6.55 -6.23 -19.95
N PRO A 187 -7.57 -5.52 -20.45
CA PRO A 187 -7.35 -4.35 -21.29
C PRO A 187 -6.47 -3.30 -20.59
N ALA A 188 -5.41 -2.85 -21.25
CA ALA A 188 -4.52 -1.79 -20.75
C ALA A 188 -5.29 -0.51 -20.39
N THR A 189 -6.43 -0.28 -21.05
CA THR A 189 -7.30 0.87 -20.81
C THR A 189 -7.73 1.00 -19.35
N ILE A 190 -8.00 -0.11 -18.65
CA ILE A 190 -8.42 -0.08 -17.23
C ILE A 190 -7.29 0.44 -16.35
N LEU A 191 -6.06 -0.05 -16.56
CA LEU A 191 -4.87 0.42 -15.84
C LEU A 191 -4.55 1.88 -16.14
N VAL A 192 -4.60 2.27 -17.42
CA VAL A 192 -4.33 3.65 -17.85
C VAL A 192 -5.36 4.61 -17.25
N VAL A 193 -6.64 4.26 -17.24
CA VAL A 193 -7.70 5.09 -16.63
C VAL A 193 -7.46 5.22 -15.12
N GLY A 194 -7.16 4.12 -14.42
CA GLY A 194 -6.86 4.15 -12.98
C GLY A 194 -5.63 5.00 -12.63
N ALA A 195 -4.54 4.82 -13.37
CA ALA A 195 -3.31 5.61 -13.21
C ALA A 195 -3.55 7.10 -13.53
N SER A 196 -4.29 7.39 -14.60
CA SER A 196 -4.65 8.77 -14.97
C SER A 196 -5.50 9.44 -13.90
N LEU A 197 -6.42 8.72 -13.27
CA LEU A 197 -7.22 9.24 -12.15
C LEU A 197 -6.36 9.55 -10.94
N ALA A 198 -5.41 8.67 -10.58
CA ALA A 198 -4.48 8.90 -9.47
C ALA A 198 -3.61 10.15 -9.73
N VAL A 199 -3.06 10.29 -10.95
CA VAL A 199 -2.31 11.47 -11.36
C VAL A 199 -3.18 12.73 -11.31
N LEU A 200 -4.43 12.65 -11.77
CA LEU A 200 -5.38 13.77 -11.72
C LEU A 200 -5.65 14.21 -10.27
N VAL A 201 -5.85 13.27 -9.35
CA VAL A 201 -6.04 13.57 -7.92
C VAL A 201 -4.81 14.29 -7.37
N VAL A 202 -3.60 13.78 -7.62
CA VAL A 202 -2.36 14.41 -7.15
C VAL A 202 -2.17 15.80 -7.76
N ALA A 203 -2.40 15.95 -9.07
CA ALA A 203 -2.32 17.24 -9.74
C ALA A 203 -3.29 18.27 -9.15
N THR A 204 -4.51 17.83 -8.80
CA THR A 204 -5.54 18.67 -8.17
C THR A 204 -5.12 19.21 -6.80
N LEU A 205 -4.27 18.47 -6.07
CA LEU A 205 -3.76 18.90 -4.76
C LEU A 205 -2.53 19.81 -4.87
N LEU A 206 -1.76 19.67 -5.96
CA LEU A 206 -0.53 20.43 -6.21
C LEU A 206 -0.79 21.79 -6.86
N VAL A 207 -1.76 21.85 -7.78
CA VAL A 207 -2.03 23.02 -8.62
C VAL A 207 -3.37 23.64 -8.25
N GLU A 208 -3.46 24.96 -8.31
CA GLU A 208 -4.72 25.67 -8.09
C GLU A 208 -5.82 25.20 -9.03
N LYS A 209 -7.06 25.12 -8.51
CA LYS A 209 -8.22 24.55 -9.20
C LYS A 209 -8.45 25.17 -10.59
N ASN A 210 -8.30 26.50 -10.70
CA ASN A 210 -8.51 27.23 -11.96
C ASN A 210 -7.36 27.00 -12.95
N THR A 211 -6.12 27.04 -12.47
CA THR A 211 -4.91 26.85 -13.29
C THR A 211 -4.86 25.44 -13.88
N LEU A 212 -5.19 24.42 -13.08
CA LEU A 212 -5.23 23.04 -13.58
C LEU A 212 -6.36 22.81 -14.58
N ALA A 213 -7.53 23.43 -14.39
CA ALA A 213 -8.62 23.34 -15.37
C ALA A 213 -8.24 23.99 -16.70
N LEU A 214 -7.54 25.13 -16.66
CA LEU A 214 -7.03 25.80 -17.86
C LEU A 214 -5.96 24.96 -18.57
N LEU A 215 -5.05 24.33 -17.81
CA LEU A 215 -4.06 23.40 -18.37
C LEU A 215 -4.72 22.19 -19.04
N LEU A 216 -5.70 21.56 -18.41
CA LEU A 216 -6.45 20.44 -19.00
C LEU A 216 -7.19 20.86 -20.28
N ALA A 217 -7.79 22.05 -20.28
CA ALA A 217 -8.43 22.61 -21.47
C ALA A 217 -7.43 22.89 -22.60
N ALA A 218 -6.25 23.44 -22.28
CA ALA A 218 -5.18 23.70 -23.24
C ALA A 218 -4.63 22.39 -23.84
N ILE A 219 -4.40 21.36 -23.01
CA ILE A 219 -4.01 20.02 -23.46
C ILE A 219 -5.07 19.44 -24.39
N THR A 220 -6.35 19.57 -24.03
CA THR A 220 -7.46 19.09 -24.87
C THR A 220 -7.49 19.80 -26.22
N ALA A 221 -7.32 21.12 -26.24
CA ALA A 221 -7.26 21.90 -27.48
C ALA A 221 -6.07 21.49 -28.36
N LEU A 222 -4.90 21.24 -27.75
CA LEU A 222 -3.71 20.75 -28.44
C LEU A 222 -3.95 19.36 -29.05
N VAL A 223 -4.56 18.43 -28.31
CA VAL A 223 -4.91 17.09 -28.80
C VAL A 223 -5.87 17.18 -29.99
N ILE A 224 -6.90 18.03 -29.89
CA ILE A 224 -7.85 18.26 -31.00
C ILE A 224 -7.12 18.86 -32.21
N TYR A 225 -6.20 19.81 -32.00
CA TYR A 225 -5.41 20.41 -33.07
C TYR A 225 -4.52 19.38 -33.79
N ILE A 226 -3.81 18.53 -33.05
CA ILE A 226 -2.97 17.46 -33.61
C ILE A 226 -3.84 16.45 -34.36
N MET A 227 -4.97 16.05 -33.79
CA MET A 227 -5.91 15.09 -34.39
C MET A 227 -6.87 15.71 -35.41
N ARG A 228 -6.67 16.97 -35.82
CA ARG A 228 -7.63 17.71 -36.69
C ARG A 228 -8.01 16.97 -37.98
N ARG A 229 -7.07 16.23 -38.58
CA ARG A 229 -7.33 15.44 -39.80
C ARG A 229 -8.26 14.25 -39.51
N GLN A 230 -8.07 13.57 -38.39
CA GLN A 230 -8.85 12.40 -38.01
C GLN A 230 -10.24 12.81 -37.48
N VAL A 231 -10.31 13.91 -36.73
CA VAL A 231 -11.56 14.53 -36.25
C VAL A 231 -12.44 15.00 -37.41
N ARG A 232 -11.86 15.53 -38.49
CA ARG A 232 -12.64 15.88 -39.69
C ARG A 232 -13.26 14.66 -40.37
N ARG A 233 -12.65 13.48 -40.22
CA ARG A 233 -13.13 12.22 -40.82
C ARG A 233 -14.18 11.52 -39.96
N ASP A 234 -14.09 11.63 -38.64
CA ASP A 234 -15.03 11.05 -37.69
C ASP A 234 -15.34 12.04 -36.56
N ARG A 235 -16.52 12.67 -36.62
CA ARG A 235 -16.98 13.60 -35.58
C ARG A 235 -17.23 12.91 -34.23
N GLY A 236 -17.41 11.58 -34.20
CA GLY A 236 -17.56 10.82 -32.97
C GLY A 236 -16.31 10.83 -32.09
N LEU A 237 -15.12 10.95 -32.69
CA LEU A 237 -13.86 11.08 -31.93
C LEU A 237 -13.78 12.40 -31.16
N LEU A 238 -14.24 13.50 -31.77
CA LEU A 238 -14.28 14.79 -31.10
C LEU A 238 -15.21 14.76 -29.88
N PHE A 239 -16.39 14.16 -30.03
CA PHE A 239 -17.32 14.01 -28.90
C PHE A 239 -16.70 13.23 -27.74
N LYS A 240 -16.00 12.12 -28.01
CA LYS A 240 -15.31 11.32 -26.98
C LYS A 240 -14.21 12.11 -26.28
N VAL A 241 -13.35 12.81 -27.02
CA VAL A 241 -12.24 13.61 -26.45
C VAL A 241 -12.78 14.73 -25.56
N VAL A 242 -13.79 15.46 -26.04
CA VAL A 242 -14.43 16.53 -25.27
C VAL A 242 -15.13 15.98 -24.02
N ALA A 243 -15.84 14.85 -24.14
CA ALA A 243 -16.49 14.21 -23.00
C ALA A 243 -15.49 13.78 -21.92
N ILE A 244 -14.35 13.20 -22.30
CA ILE A 244 -13.28 12.82 -21.36
C ILE A 244 -12.70 14.07 -20.69
N ALA A 245 -12.43 15.13 -21.45
CA ALA A 245 -11.90 16.38 -20.89
C ALA A 245 -12.86 17.02 -19.88
N LEU A 246 -14.16 17.08 -20.21
CA LEU A 246 -15.19 17.58 -19.30
C LEU A 246 -15.29 16.72 -18.04
N LEU A 247 -15.18 15.39 -18.17
CA LEU A 247 -15.17 14.48 -17.04
C LEU A 247 -13.94 14.71 -16.15
N CYS A 248 -12.74 14.88 -16.72
CA CYS A 248 -11.53 15.20 -15.96
C CYS A 248 -11.66 16.53 -15.21
N ILE A 249 -12.12 17.60 -15.88
CA ILE A 249 -12.33 18.91 -15.25
C ILE A 249 -13.41 18.83 -14.16
N GLY A 250 -14.48 18.06 -14.40
CA GLY A 250 -15.54 17.82 -13.42
C GLY A 250 -15.04 17.10 -12.16
N ILE A 251 -14.28 16.01 -12.33
CA ILE A 251 -13.65 15.28 -11.22
C ILE A 251 -12.71 16.20 -10.45
N GLN A 252 -11.86 16.95 -11.16
CA GLN A 252 -10.90 17.87 -10.55
C GLN A 252 -11.59 18.99 -9.75
N ARG A 253 -12.65 19.60 -10.30
CA ARG A 253 -13.32 20.76 -9.71
C ARG A 253 -14.30 20.40 -8.59
N PHE A 254 -15.01 19.28 -8.73
CA PHE A 254 -16.08 18.89 -7.80
C PHE A 254 -15.78 17.57 -7.09
N GLY A 255 -15.33 16.55 -7.83
CA GLY A 255 -15.10 15.21 -7.30
C GLY A 255 -14.03 15.15 -6.22
N VAL A 256 -12.83 15.66 -6.49
CA VAL A 256 -11.71 15.66 -5.54
C VAL A 256 -12.05 16.48 -4.29
N PRO A 257 -12.51 17.74 -4.38
CA PRO A 257 -12.90 18.49 -3.18
C PRO A 257 -14.01 17.80 -2.37
N PHE A 258 -14.98 17.16 -3.03
CA PHE A 258 -16.04 16.42 -2.35
C PHE A 258 -15.49 15.21 -1.56
N ILE A 259 -14.62 14.41 -2.18
CA ILE A 259 -13.98 13.26 -1.53
C ILE A 259 -13.17 13.72 -0.31
N PHE A 260 -12.37 14.78 -0.44
CA PHE A 260 -11.58 15.30 0.67
C PHE A 260 -12.43 15.92 1.78
N LYS A 261 -13.55 16.59 1.42
CA LYS A 261 -14.42 17.26 2.39
C LYS A 261 -15.41 16.32 3.09
N HIS A 262 -15.87 15.24 2.46
CA HIS A 262 -16.93 14.40 3.03
C HIS A 262 -16.49 12.95 3.25
N VAL A 263 -15.74 12.36 2.33
CA VAL A 263 -15.41 10.92 2.37
C VAL A 263 -14.18 10.63 3.23
N LEU A 264 -13.09 11.37 3.05
CA LEU A 264 -11.83 11.09 3.73
C LEU A 264 -11.89 11.48 5.22
N GLN A 265 -11.25 10.67 6.05
CA GLN A 265 -11.07 10.96 7.46
C GLN A 265 -9.90 11.94 7.66
N ARG A 266 -9.93 12.69 8.76
CA ARG A 266 -8.95 13.76 9.03
C ARG A 266 -7.50 13.26 8.99
N HIS A 267 -7.21 12.12 9.61
CA HIS A 267 -5.87 11.54 9.59
C HIS A 267 -5.41 11.11 8.17
N GLN A 268 -6.35 10.78 7.27
CA GLN A 268 -6.05 10.42 5.88
C GLN A 268 -5.66 11.66 5.10
N VAL A 269 -6.42 12.75 5.28
CA VAL A 269 -6.10 14.07 4.70
C VAL A 269 -4.74 14.56 5.20
N GLU A 270 -4.49 14.49 6.52
CA GLU A 270 -3.20 14.88 7.12
C GLU A 270 -2.02 14.09 6.52
N ARG A 271 -2.17 12.76 6.35
CA ARG A 271 -1.12 11.93 5.71
C ARG A 271 -0.91 12.29 4.23
N ILE A 272 -1.97 12.55 3.47
CA ILE A 272 -1.85 12.92 2.04
C ILE A 272 -1.13 14.26 1.89
N TYR A 273 -1.56 15.29 2.62
CA TYR A 273 -0.97 16.63 2.54
C TYR A 273 0.47 16.67 3.06
N SER A 274 0.78 15.94 4.15
CA SER A 274 2.17 15.82 4.64
C SER A 274 3.08 15.10 3.65
N THR A 275 2.59 14.08 2.94
CA THR A 275 3.35 13.39 1.88
C THR A 275 3.65 14.33 0.70
N ILE A 276 2.68 15.18 0.34
CA ILE A 276 2.83 16.17 -0.72
C ILE A 276 3.70 17.36 -0.28
N GLY A 277 3.86 17.55 1.03
CA GLY A 277 4.60 18.70 1.59
C GLY A 277 3.85 20.02 1.46
N ARG A 278 2.51 19.99 1.42
CA ARG A 278 1.66 21.19 1.41
C ARG A 278 0.86 21.32 2.69
N ASP A 279 0.58 22.56 3.07
CA ASP A 279 -0.39 22.87 4.10
C ASP A 279 -1.79 22.44 3.70
N ILE A 280 -2.56 21.94 4.68
CA ILE A 280 -3.95 21.57 4.51
C ILE A 280 -4.78 22.86 4.37
N PRO A 281 -5.49 23.06 3.24
CA PRO A 281 -6.44 24.15 3.08
C PRO A 281 -7.51 24.15 4.18
N VAL A 282 -7.93 25.33 4.62
CA VAL A 282 -8.98 25.50 5.65
C VAL A 282 -10.28 24.79 5.24
N GLU A 283 -10.57 24.72 3.94
CA GLU A 283 -11.73 24.01 3.36
C GLU A 283 -11.78 22.51 3.71
N TYR A 284 -10.65 21.88 3.98
CA TYR A 284 -10.53 20.44 4.27
C TYR A 284 -10.26 20.15 5.75
N MET A 285 -10.16 21.18 6.59
CA MET A 285 -10.13 21.03 8.04
C MET A 285 -11.55 20.73 8.52
N LYS A 286 -11.92 19.45 8.59
CA LYS A 286 -13.15 19.03 9.28
C LYS A 286 -13.02 19.40 10.76
N ALA A 287 -13.75 20.41 11.22
CA ALA A 287 -13.96 20.65 12.65
C ALA A 287 -14.71 19.44 13.22
N GLY A 288 -14.09 18.71 14.15
CA GLY A 288 -14.81 17.71 14.93
C GLY A 288 -15.77 18.41 15.89
N PRO A 289 -16.90 17.79 16.29
CA PRO A 289 -17.72 18.33 17.36
C PRO A 289 -16.91 18.20 18.66
N GLY A 290 -16.37 19.32 19.16
CA GLY A 290 -15.78 19.42 20.49
C GLY A 290 -14.27 19.73 20.61
N GLU A 291 -13.52 19.94 19.52
CA GLU A 291 -12.10 20.30 19.63
C GLU A 291 -11.83 21.67 18.97
N GLU A 292 -11.77 22.69 19.82
CA GLU A 292 -11.28 24.02 19.49
C GLU A 292 -9.88 23.96 18.86
N SER A 293 -9.61 24.91 17.97
CA SER A 293 -8.45 25.13 17.09
C SER A 293 -7.04 25.00 17.70
N ALA A 294 -6.91 24.71 19.00
CA ALA A 294 -5.64 24.53 19.71
C ALA A 294 -5.05 23.11 19.53
N GLU A 295 -5.87 22.06 19.50
CA GLU A 295 -5.37 20.67 19.46
C GLU A 295 -4.99 20.22 18.04
N SER A 296 -5.62 20.79 17.02
CA SER A 296 -5.27 20.59 15.63
C SER A 296 -3.91 21.19 15.27
N ASN A 297 -3.59 22.39 15.76
CA ASN A 297 -2.27 22.98 15.61
C ASN A 297 -1.18 22.17 16.34
N LYS A 298 -1.50 21.61 17.51
CA LYS A 298 -0.56 20.77 18.29
C LYS A 298 -0.18 19.47 17.54
N LYS A 299 -1.16 18.79 16.93
CA LYS A 299 -0.90 17.59 16.09
C LYS A 299 -0.31 17.94 14.72
N LYS A 300 -0.65 19.09 14.13
CA LYS A 300 -0.03 19.61 12.90
C LYS A 300 1.47 19.83 13.10
N GLY A 301 1.86 20.37 14.26
CA GLY A 301 3.26 20.47 14.69
C GLY A 301 3.95 19.11 14.82
N ALA A 302 3.28 18.08 15.35
CA ALA A 302 3.87 16.75 15.56
C ALA A 302 4.09 15.93 14.27
N VAL A 303 3.18 15.98 13.29
CA VAL A 303 3.37 15.29 12.00
C VAL A 303 4.46 15.97 11.17
N ASP A 304 4.44 17.31 11.13
CA ASP A 304 5.48 18.09 10.46
C ASP A 304 6.85 17.95 11.18
N TYR A 305 6.84 17.78 12.51
CA TYR A 305 8.04 17.46 13.30
C TYR A 305 8.69 16.15 12.84
N ASN A 306 7.93 15.05 12.74
CA ASN A 306 8.50 13.76 12.30
C ASN A 306 9.08 13.83 10.88
N VAL A 307 8.40 14.54 9.97
CA VAL A 307 8.89 14.74 8.60
C VAL A 307 10.16 15.61 8.58
N LYS A 308 10.18 16.71 9.33
CA LYS A 308 11.35 17.59 9.47
C LYS A 308 12.53 16.84 10.08
N GLN A 309 12.32 16.07 11.15
CA GLN A 309 13.38 15.28 11.76
C GLN A 309 13.90 14.19 10.85
N SER A 310 13.02 13.54 10.07
CA SER A 310 13.45 12.59 9.04
C SER A 310 14.32 13.27 7.97
N LYS A 311 13.95 14.47 7.52
CA LYS A 311 14.76 15.26 6.57
C LYS A 311 16.10 15.69 7.15
N ILE A 312 16.14 16.12 8.41
CA ILE A 312 17.38 16.50 9.11
C ILE A 312 18.29 15.27 9.26
N ALA A 313 17.73 14.13 9.67
CA ALA A 313 18.49 12.89 9.83
C ALA A 313 19.12 12.44 8.50
N ILE A 314 18.33 12.42 7.41
CA ILE A 314 18.81 12.09 6.05
C ILE A 314 19.88 13.10 5.60
N GLY A 315 19.62 14.40 5.73
CA GLY A 315 20.56 15.44 5.34
C GLY A 315 21.87 15.37 6.10
N SER A 316 21.82 14.97 7.38
CA SER A 316 23.02 14.82 8.20
C SER A 316 23.82 13.55 7.86
N GLY A 317 23.16 12.51 7.32
CA GLY A 317 23.78 11.23 7.00
C GLY A 317 24.75 11.25 5.82
N GLY A 318 24.57 12.17 4.86
CA GLY A 318 25.35 12.17 3.61
C GLY A 318 25.22 10.86 2.81
N LEU A 319 26.07 10.66 1.80
CA LEU A 319 26.06 9.44 0.95
C LEU A 319 26.58 8.18 1.65
N LEU A 320 27.49 8.33 2.61
CA LEU A 320 28.14 7.21 3.32
C LEU A 320 27.47 6.85 4.65
N GLY A 321 26.52 7.68 5.12
CA GLY A 321 25.93 7.55 6.44
C GLY A 321 26.86 8.04 7.56
N LYS A 322 26.30 8.29 8.75
CA LYS A 322 27.07 8.63 9.96
C LYS A 322 27.65 7.42 10.69
N GLY A 323 27.26 6.20 10.29
CA GLY A 323 27.57 4.95 10.99
C GLY A 323 26.51 4.58 12.04
N LEU A 324 26.55 3.31 12.48
CA LEU A 324 25.61 2.76 13.46
C LEU A 324 25.74 3.50 14.81
N LEU A 325 24.60 3.84 15.44
CA LEU A 325 24.49 4.59 16.71
C LEU A 325 25.00 6.05 16.70
N ARG A 326 25.43 6.58 15.56
CA ARG A 326 25.94 7.96 15.41
C ARG A 326 24.91 8.92 14.79
N GLY A 327 23.63 8.55 14.82
CA GLY A 327 22.54 9.36 14.28
C GLY A 327 22.20 10.54 15.20
N THR A 328 21.84 11.68 14.61
CA THR A 328 21.43 12.90 15.35
C THR A 328 20.07 12.78 16.02
N GLN A 329 19.29 11.74 15.71
CA GLN A 329 17.95 11.50 16.25
C GLN A 329 17.87 10.17 17.02
N THR A 330 18.98 9.44 17.13
CA THR A 330 19.06 8.19 17.91
C THR A 330 19.42 8.45 19.37
N ARG A 331 19.72 9.70 19.72
CA ARG A 331 19.90 10.16 21.10
C ARG A 331 19.07 11.42 21.28
N PHE A 332 18.12 11.36 22.21
CA PHE A 332 17.49 12.56 22.74
C PHE A 332 18.48 13.19 23.72
N ASP A 333 19.39 14.01 23.21
CA ASP A 333 20.03 15.08 24.00
C ASP A 333 19.37 16.40 23.58
#